data_AF-A0A212KEM5-F1
#
_entry.id   AF-A0A212KEM5-F1
#
_cell.length_a   1.000
_cell.length_b   1.000
_cell.length_c   1.000
_cell.angle_alpha   90.00
_cell.angle_beta   90.00
_cell.angle_gamma   90.00
#
_symmetry.space_group_name_H-M   'P 1'
#
loop_
_entity.id
_entity.type
_entity.pdbx_description
1 polymer ?
#
loop_
_entity_poly.entity_id
_entity_poly.type
_entity_poly.pdbx_seq_one_letter_code
_entity_poly.pdbx_strand_id
1 'polypeptide(L)'
;MSISTEKNSQESNDFKNNDKMQSNIENNIKIILETARIEYKSVSYDAWSTQNSNIRNSIWVSFLIISAETALMFNVFSFDNFITIYKCVMVDLFISLIISFLSFILAIDSMRSRGKSMRPIFGTYPEFIKKSKIDIHSDEIIKDTIDAFENCIQAELERIDFLGKRMNLLSKLNVISSSIGGLAFLSYFLIKISLL
;
A
#
# COMPACT_ATOMS: atom_id res chain seq x y z
N MET A 1 23.85 -72.29 -15.24
CA MET A 1 24.36 -70.90 -15.25
C MET A 1 23.28 -70.01 -15.86
N SER A 2 22.46 -69.35 -15.04
CA SER A 2 21.48 -68.35 -15.49
C SER A 2 20.92 -67.62 -14.28
N ILE A 3 21.76 -66.82 -13.61
CA ILE A 3 21.34 -65.88 -12.56
C ILE A 3 22.22 -64.64 -12.71
N SER A 4 21.88 -63.73 -13.63
CA SER A 4 22.54 -62.42 -13.72
C SER A 4 21.73 -61.30 -14.37
N THR A 5 20.49 -61.52 -14.80
CA THR A 5 19.70 -60.51 -15.53
C THR A 5 18.64 -59.77 -14.68
N GLU A 6 18.19 -60.30 -13.53
CA GLU A 6 17.12 -59.64 -12.74
C GLU A 6 17.61 -58.48 -11.85
N LYS A 7 18.87 -58.48 -11.41
CA LYS A 7 19.40 -57.43 -10.52
C LYS A 7 19.57 -56.07 -11.20
N ASN A 8 19.95 -56.05 -12.48
CA ASN A 8 20.17 -54.79 -13.23
C ASN A 8 18.87 -54.05 -13.57
N SER A 9 17.74 -54.76 -13.70
CA SER A 9 16.44 -54.15 -14.01
C SER A 9 15.83 -53.42 -12.81
N GLN A 10 16.01 -53.93 -11.59
CA GLN A 10 15.51 -53.28 -10.37
C GLN A 10 16.32 -52.02 -10.02
N GLU A 11 17.65 -52.06 -10.08
CA GLU A 11 18.50 -50.88 -9.84
C GLU A 11 18.23 -49.76 -10.87
N SER A 12 18.02 -50.08 -12.15
CA SER A 12 17.74 -49.06 -13.17
C SER A 12 16.36 -48.39 -13.02
N ASN A 13 15.37 -49.12 -12.48
CA ASN A 13 14.03 -48.60 -12.23
C ASN A 13 13.97 -47.77 -10.94
N ASP A 14 14.75 -48.14 -9.93
CA ASP A 14 14.89 -47.35 -8.70
C ASP A 14 15.65 -46.04 -8.96
N PHE A 15 16.69 -46.04 -9.80
CA PHE A 15 17.37 -44.81 -10.25
C PHE A 15 16.43 -43.91 -11.05
N LYS A 16 15.68 -44.45 -12.02
CA LYS A 16 14.70 -43.65 -12.80
C LYS A 16 13.57 -43.10 -11.94
N ASN A 17 13.14 -43.80 -10.90
CA ASN A 17 12.11 -43.31 -9.98
C ASN A 17 12.65 -42.22 -9.04
N ASN A 18 13.89 -42.36 -8.54
CA ASN A 18 14.55 -41.31 -7.77
C ASN A 18 14.76 -40.03 -8.59
N ASP A 19 15.23 -40.14 -9.83
CA ASP A 19 15.40 -38.97 -10.72
C ASP A 19 14.06 -38.26 -10.99
N LYS A 20 12.97 -39.03 -11.17
CA LYS A 20 11.63 -38.46 -11.35
C LYS A 20 11.12 -37.78 -10.10
N MET A 21 11.32 -38.40 -8.93
CA MET A 21 10.90 -37.86 -7.64
C MET A 21 11.69 -36.59 -7.28
N GLN A 22 12.98 -36.57 -7.58
CA GLN A 22 13.87 -35.42 -7.39
C GLN A 22 13.50 -34.27 -8.34
N SER A 23 13.20 -34.56 -9.61
CA SER A 23 12.69 -33.54 -10.56
C SER A 23 11.34 -32.94 -10.14
N ASN A 24 10.49 -33.72 -9.45
CA ASN A 24 9.21 -33.23 -8.92
C ASN A 24 9.42 -32.34 -7.69
N ILE A 25 10.37 -32.68 -6.82
CA ILE A 25 10.73 -31.87 -5.64
C ILE A 25 11.32 -30.52 -6.08
N GLU A 26 12.25 -30.52 -7.03
CA GLU A 26 12.81 -29.29 -7.60
C GLU A 26 11.76 -28.40 -8.25
N ASN A 27 10.84 -29.00 -9.02
CA ASN A 27 9.72 -28.26 -9.61
C ASN A 27 8.80 -27.66 -8.54
N ASN A 28 8.49 -28.40 -7.48
CA ASN A 28 7.66 -27.91 -6.39
C ASN A 28 8.33 -26.74 -5.64
N ILE A 29 9.63 -26.85 -5.33
CA ILE A 29 10.41 -25.77 -4.70
C ILE A 29 10.44 -24.53 -5.58
N LYS A 30 10.67 -24.71 -6.89
CA LYS A 30 10.66 -23.62 -7.86
C LYS A 30 9.30 -22.92 -7.93
N ILE A 31 8.21 -23.68 -7.90
CA ILE A 31 6.84 -23.14 -7.87
C ILE A 31 6.61 -22.34 -6.58
N ILE A 32 7.03 -22.85 -5.42
CA ILE A 32 6.89 -22.17 -4.13
C ILE A 32 7.66 -20.84 -4.12
N LEU A 33 8.91 -20.84 -4.56
CA LEU A 33 9.75 -19.64 -4.62
C LEU A 33 9.20 -18.59 -5.60
N GLU A 34 8.72 -19.02 -6.77
CA GLU A 34 8.10 -18.08 -7.73
C GLU A 34 6.79 -17.51 -7.17
N THR A 35 6.01 -18.31 -6.46
CA THR A 35 4.78 -17.85 -5.78
C THR A 35 5.12 -16.80 -4.70
N ALA A 36 6.07 -17.09 -3.82
CA ALA A 36 6.53 -16.16 -2.78
C ALA A 36 7.07 -14.84 -3.38
N ARG A 37 7.77 -14.93 -4.52
CA ARG A 37 8.27 -13.76 -5.26
C ARG A 37 7.13 -12.92 -5.85
N ILE A 38 6.14 -13.56 -6.46
CA ILE A 38 4.95 -12.88 -7.01
C ILE A 38 4.20 -12.16 -5.89
N GLU A 39 3.99 -12.84 -4.76
CA GLU A 39 3.33 -12.28 -3.59
C GLU A 39 4.10 -11.07 -3.05
N TYR A 40 5.41 -11.20 -2.83
CA TYR A 40 6.24 -10.08 -2.41
C TYR A 40 6.14 -8.89 -3.35
N LYS A 41 6.15 -9.10 -4.68
CA LYS A 41 5.97 -8.01 -5.65
C LYS A 41 4.60 -7.34 -5.50
N SER A 42 3.54 -8.12 -5.37
CA SER A 42 2.18 -7.58 -5.23
C SER A 42 2.03 -6.70 -3.99
N VAL A 43 2.63 -7.12 -2.87
CA VAL A 43 2.58 -6.40 -1.60
C VAL A 43 3.51 -5.18 -1.65
N SER A 44 4.78 -5.36 -2.01
CA SER A 44 5.78 -4.28 -1.93
C SER A 44 5.63 -3.19 -2.99
N TYR A 45 5.15 -3.52 -4.20
CA TYR A 45 5.05 -2.58 -5.33
C TYR A 45 3.60 -2.22 -5.68
N ASP A 46 2.73 -3.20 -5.91
CA ASP A 46 1.39 -2.93 -6.46
C ASP A 46 0.48 -2.27 -5.41
N ALA A 47 0.46 -2.83 -4.19
CA ALA A 47 -0.28 -2.23 -3.08
C ALA A 47 0.28 -0.85 -2.71
N TRP A 48 1.61 -0.70 -2.66
CA TRP A 48 2.27 0.58 -2.42
C TRP A 48 1.91 1.64 -3.46
N SER A 49 1.96 1.29 -4.74
CA SER A 49 1.61 2.18 -5.85
C SER A 49 0.17 2.67 -5.74
N THR A 50 -0.75 1.74 -5.46
CA THR A 50 -2.18 2.03 -5.28
C THR A 50 -2.40 2.97 -4.10
N GLN A 51 -1.78 2.68 -2.95
CA GLN A 51 -1.87 3.52 -1.76
C GLN A 51 -1.32 4.93 -2.00
N ASN A 52 -0.17 5.04 -2.66
CA ASN A 52 0.44 6.34 -2.96
C ASN A 52 -0.43 7.16 -3.93
N SER A 53 -1.06 6.51 -4.91
CA SER A 53 -2.02 7.16 -5.79
C SER A 53 -3.24 7.70 -5.02
N ASN A 54 -3.77 6.92 -4.08
CA ASN A 54 -4.91 7.32 -3.26
C ASN A 54 -4.58 8.46 -2.28
N ILE A 55 -3.38 8.47 -1.70
CA ILE A 55 -2.91 9.58 -0.87
C ILE A 55 -2.78 10.85 -1.71
N ARG A 56 -2.17 10.75 -2.90
CA ARG A 56 -2.08 11.89 -3.83
C ARG A 56 -3.45 12.45 -4.21
N ASN A 57 -4.44 11.58 -4.47
CA ASN A 57 -5.81 12.03 -4.70
C ASN A 57 -6.40 12.74 -3.48
N SER A 58 -6.14 12.23 -2.28
CA SER A 58 -6.56 12.90 -1.04
C SER A 58 -5.95 14.30 -0.90
N ILE A 59 -4.67 14.49 -1.26
CA ILE A 59 -4.01 15.81 -1.28
C ILE A 59 -4.75 16.76 -2.22
N TRP A 60 -5.05 16.31 -3.44
CA TRP A 60 -5.77 17.12 -4.42
C TRP A 60 -7.16 17.51 -3.93
N VAL A 61 -7.90 16.57 -3.34
CA VAL A 61 -9.24 16.82 -2.79
C VAL A 61 -9.17 17.86 -1.66
N SER A 62 -8.29 17.68 -0.68
CA SER A 62 -8.14 18.63 0.43
C SER A 62 -7.73 20.01 -0.08
N PHE A 63 -6.81 20.10 -1.05
CA PHE A 63 -6.42 21.37 -1.65
C PHE A 63 -7.57 22.09 -2.36
N LEU A 64 -8.41 21.34 -3.07
CA LEU A 64 -9.58 21.88 -3.78
C LEU A 64 -10.60 22.45 -2.78
N ILE A 65 -10.86 21.73 -1.67
CA ILE A 65 -11.74 22.19 -0.60
C ILE A 65 -11.20 23.48 0.03
N ILE A 66 -9.91 23.51 0.42
CA ILE A 66 -9.27 24.70 0.98
C ILE A 66 -9.42 25.91 0.04
N SER A 67 -9.18 25.70 -1.25
CA SER A 67 -9.26 26.75 -2.26
C SER A 67 -10.69 27.29 -2.39
N ALA A 68 -11.68 26.40 -2.45
CA ALA A 68 -13.09 26.77 -2.57
C ALA A 68 -13.59 27.53 -1.32
N GLU A 69 -13.25 27.05 -0.12
CA GLU A 69 -13.64 27.67 1.14
C GLU A 69 -12.99 29.05 1.31
N THR A 70 -11.71 29.18 0.97
CA THR A 70 -11.01 30.47 1.00
C THR A 70 -11.65 31.47 0.04
N ALA A 71 -12.02 31.04 -1.16
CA ALA A 71 -12.71 31.89 -2.12
C ALA A 71 -14.09 32.35 -1.62
N LEU A 72 -14.85 31.45 -0.98
CA LEU A 72 -16.15 31.81 -0.41
C LEU A 72 -16.02 32.77 0.76
N MET A 73 -15.08 32.53 1.68
CA MET A 73 -14.77 33.48 2.76
C MET A 73 -14.40 34.86 2.21
N PHE A 74 -13.55 34.92 1.18
CA PHE A 74 -13.17 36.18 0.56
C PHE A 74 -14.36 36.93 -0.02
N ASN A 75 -15.31 36.22 -0.64
CA ASN A 75 -16.55 36.82 -1.15
C ASN A 75 -17.42 37.39 -0.03
N VAL A 76 -17.61 36.64 1.07
CA VAL A 76 -18.37 37.12 2.24
C VAL A 76 -17.72 38.37 2.84
N PHE A 77 -16.39 38.41 2.93
CA PHE A 77 -15.68 39.57 3.48
C PHE A 77 -15.64 40.80 2.55
N SER A 78 -15.56 40.60 1.23
CA SER A 78 -15.29 41.70 0.29
C SER A 78 -16.54 42.36 -0.27
N PHE A 79 -17.64 41.62 -0.41
CA PHE A 79 -18.83 42.09 -1.13
C PHE A 79 -20.09 42.20 -0.27
N ASP A 80 -20.18 41.45 0.83
CA ASP A 80 -21.38 41.40 1.65
C ASP A 80 -21.20 42.27 2.91
N ASN A 81 -21.90 43.42 2.98
CA ASN A 81 -21.98 44.29 4.18
C ASN A 81 -22.66 43.60 5.39
N PHE A 82 -23.04 42.34 5.25
CA PHE A 82 -23.82 41.54 6.19
C PHE A 82 -23.00 40.48 6.92
N ILE A 83 -21.73 40.74 7.22
CA ILE A 83 -20.85 39.85 8.01
C ILE A 83 -21.55 39.32 9.28
N THR A 84 -22.39 40.15 9.92
CA THR A 84 -23.16 39.75 11.11
C THR A 84 -24.19 38.67 10.83
N ILE A 85 -24.82 38.66 9.65
CA ILE A 85 -25.81 37.65 9.23
C ILE A 85 -25.10 36.34 8.89
N TYR A 86 -23.92 36.41 8.27
CA TYR A 86 -23.13 35.23 7.87
C TYR A 86 -22.22 34.67 8.96
N LYS A 87 -22.34 35.13 10.23
CA LYS A 87 -21.42 34.73 11.30
C LYS A 87 -21.34 33.21 11.50
N CYS A 88 -22.48 32.51 11.48
CA CYS A 88 -22.50 31.04 11.61
C CYS A 88 -21.82 30.36 10.42
N VAL A 89 -22.13 30.80 9.19
CA VAL A 89 -21.51 30.32 7.95
C VAL A 89 -19.99 30.47 8.01
N MET A 90 -19.51 31.63 8.47
CA MET A 90 -18.08 31.88 8.59
C MET A 90 -17.40 30.95 9.61
N VAL A 91 -18.03 30.70 10.77
CA VAL A 91 -17.52 29.75 11.76
C VAL A 91 -17.42 28.35 11.18
N ASP A 92 -18.46 27.88 10.49
CA ASP A 92 -18.47 26.54 9.88
C ASP A 92 -17.40 26.41 8.80
N LEU A 93 -17.23 27.43 7.95
CA LEU A 93 -16.14 27.47 6.96
C LEU A 93 -14.77 27.45 7.63
N PHE A 94 -14.57 28.16 8.74
CA PHE A 94 -13.29 28.16 9.46
C PHE A 94 -12.99 26.78 10.05
N ILE A 95 -13.98 26.13 10.65
CA ILE A 95 -13.83 24.77 11.18
C ILE A 95 -13.49 23.80 10.05
N SER A 96 -14.22 23.87 8.93
CA SER A 96 -13.97 23.02 7.77
C SER A 96 -12.57 23.25 7.20
N LEU A 97 -12.13 24.50 7.08
CA LEU A 97 -10.81 24.86 6.57
C LEU A 97 -9.69 24.26 7.43
N ILE A 98 -9.82 24.34 8.76
CA ILE A 98 -8.86 23.75 9.70
C ILE A 98 -8.79 22.23 9.50
N ILE A 99 -9.94 21.55 9.41
CA ILE A 99 -10.01 20.10 9.23
C ILE A 99 -9.39 19.70 7.88
N SER A 100 -9.68 20.44 6.82
CA SER A 100 -9.07 20.23 5.50
C SER A 100 -7.57 20.47 5.50
N PHE A 101 -7.07 21.47 6.22
CA PHE A 101 -5.64 21.72 6.37
C PHE A 101 -4.93 20.60 7.13
N LEU A 102 -5.54 20.09 8.21
CA LEU A 102 -5.03 18.94 8.94
C LEU A 102 -4.98 17.69 8.05
N SER A 103 -6.02 17.44 7.26
CA SER A 103 -6.04 16.35 6.28
C SER A 103 -4.93 16.50 5.25
N PHE A 104 -4.73 17.70 4.72
CA PHE A 104 -3.67 18.01 3.75
C PHE A 104 -2.27 17.76 4.31
N ILE A 105 -1.98 18.22 5.53
CA ILE A 105 -0.70 18.00 6.20
C ILE A 105 -0.48 16.49 6.44
N LEU A 106 -1.50 15.79 6.94
CA LEU A 106 -1.43 14.35 7.20
C LEU A 106 -1.20 13.55 5.90
N ALA A 107 -1.79 13.97 4.79
CA ALA A 107 -1.61 13.33 3.49
C ALA A 107 -0.19 13.54 2.95
N ILE A 108 0.37 14.74 3.08
CA ILE A 108 1.78 15.02 2.75
C ILE A 108 2.72 14.18 3.62
N ASP A 109 2.47 14.13 4.93
CA ASP A 109 3.28 13.32 5.84
C ASP A 109 3.22 11.82 5.50
N SER A 110 2.06 11.35 5.04
CA SER A 110 1.88 9.97 4.58
C SER A 110 2.65 9.67 3.29
N MET A 111 2.74 10.62 2.34
CA MET A 111 3.58 10.47 1.14
C MET A 111 5.07 10.48 1.46
N ARG A 112 5.49 11.24 2.49
CA ARG A 112 6.91 11.33 2.90
C ARG A 112 7.46 10.06 3.53
N SER A 113 6.64 9.01 3.70
CA SER A 113 6.95 7.73 4.33
C SER A 113 8.44 7.48 4.57
N ARG A 114 8.85 7.62 5.83
CA ARG A 114 10.23 7.39 6.31
C ARG A 114 10.52 5.91 6.58
N GLY A 115 9.63 5.01 6.15
CA GLY A 115 9.78 3.57 6.38
C GLY A 115 10.92 2.99 5.55
N LYS A 116 11.82 2.23 6.20
CA LYS A 116 12.81 1.42 5.48
C LYS A 116 12.05 0.33 4.72
N SER A 117 12.18 0.28 3.40
CA SER A 117 11.72 -0.87 2.61
C SER A 117 12.52 -2.09 3.03
N MET A 118 11.83 -3.17 3.41
CA MET A 118 12.48 -4.45 3.61
C MET A 118 12.67 -5.08 2.25
N ARG A 119 13.94 -5.33 1.91
CA ARG A 119 14.29 -6.12 0.74
C ARG A 119 14.61 -7.52 1.23
N PRO A 120 14.12 -8.58 0.57
CA PRO A 120 14.61 -9.92 0.85
C PRO A 120 16.13 -9.91 0.62
N ILE A 121 16.88 -10.11 1.71
CA ILE A 121 18.34 -10.05 1.69
C ILE A 121 18.84 -11.36 1.09
N PHE A 122 18.92 -11.34 -0.23
CA PHE A 122 19.56 -12.35 -1.05
C PHE A 122 21.08 -12.16 -1.10
N GLY A 123 21.70 -11.74 0.01
CA GLY A 123 23.08 -11.28 0.02
C GLY A 123 23.35 -10.19 -1.02
N THR A 124 24.62 -9.92 -1.28
CA THR A 124 25.04 -9.13 -2.45
C THR A 124 24.89 -9.96 -3.73
N TYR A 125 24.62 -9.34 -4.89
CA TYR A 125 24.54 -10.04 -6.19
C TYR A 125 25.62 -11.13 -6.44
N PRO A 126 26.89 -10.96 -6.02
CA PRO A 126 27.92 -12.01 -6.09
C PRO A 126 27.67 -13.23 -5.20
N GLU A 127 27.06 -13.07 -4.03
CA GLU A 127 26.67 -14.16 -3.13
C GLU A 127 25.49 -14.95 -3.68
N PHE A 128 24.59 -14.28 -4.41
CA PHE A 128 23.50 -14.93 -5.13
C PHE A 128 24.00 -15.83 -6.25
N ILE A 129 25.01 -15.38 -7.00
CA ILE A 129 25.67 -16.20 -8.03
C ILE A 129 26.36 -17.41 -7.39
N LYS A 130 26.98 -17.25 -6.22
CA LYS A 130 27.57 -18.37 -5.47
C LYS A 130 26.50 -19.34 -4.95
N LYS A 131 25.42 -18.86 -4.32
CA LYS A 131 24.32 -19.68 -3.82
C LYS A 131 23.53 -20.38 -4.93
N SER A 132 23.39 -19.75 -6.11
CA SER A 132 22.76 -20.37 -7.29
C SER A 132 23.60 -21.51 -7.92
N LYS A 133 24.88 -21.59 -7.56
CA LYS A 133 25.77 -22.71 -7.92
C LYS A 133 25.80 -23.80 -6.86
N ILE A 134 25.20 -23.57 -5.70
CA ILE A 134 25.04 -24.58 -4.65
C ILE A 134 23.78 -25.36 -4.99
N ASP A 135 23.91 -26.69 -4.96
CA ASP A 135 22.83 -27.63 -5.21
C ASP A 135 21.57 -27.24 -4.44
N ILE A 136 20.42 -27.27 -5.11
CA ILE A 136 19.09 -27.05 -4.53
C ILE A 136 18.78 -28.13 -3.46
N HIS A 137 19.68 -29.11 -3.24
CA HIS A 137 19.56 -30.18 -2.27
C HIS A 137 19.88 -29.78 -0.81
N SER A 138 20.27 -28.54 -0.56
CA SER A 138 20.35 -28.02 0.79
C SER A 138 18.97 -27.53 1.24
N ASP A 139 18.21 -28.42 1.90
CA ASP A 139 16.93 -28.09 2.55
C ASP A 139 17.05 -26.85 3.46
N GLU A 140 18.22 -26.67 4.09
CA GLU A 140 18.56 -25.49 4.90
C GLU A 140 18.53 -24.18 4.09
N ILE A 141 19.16 -24.13 2.91
CA ILE A 141 19.18 -22.93 2.07
C ILE A 141 17.79 -22.60 1.55
N ILE A 142 16.98 -23.61 1.19
CA ILE A 142 15.60 -23.40 0.74
C ILE A 142 14.75 -22.84 1.88
N LYS A 143 14.85 -23.45 3.07
CA LYS A 143 14.14 -23.00 4.25
C LYS A 143 14.50 -21.56 4.62
N ASP A 144 15.80 -21.24 4.68
CA ASP A 144 16.27 -19.87 4.95
C ASP A 144 15.74 -18.86 3.92
N THR A 145 15.61 -19.28 2.65
CA THR A 145 15.10 -18.43 1.57
C THR A 145 13.60 -18.18 1.72
N ILE A 146 12.83 -19.20 2.07
CA ILE A 146 11.38 -19.10 2.33
C ILE A 146 11.14 -18.22 3.57
N ASP A 147 11.86 -18.47 4.66
CA ASP A 147 11.74 -17.71 5.91
C ASP A 147 12.12 -16.22 5.67
N ALA A 148 13.12 -15.94 4.82
CA ALA A 148 13.47 -14.57 4.45
C ALA A 148 12.38 -13.87 3.64
N PHE A 149 11.71 -14.58 2.73
CA PHE A 149 10.56 -14.05 1.98
C PHE A 149 9.37 -13.79 2.90
N GLU A 150 9.02 -14.73 3.78
CA GLU A 150 7.91 -14.61 4.72
C GLU A 150 8.09 -13.39 5.64
N ASN A 151 9.28 -13.24 6.24
CA ASN A 151 9.60 -12.09 7.08
C ASN A 151 9.50 -10.76 6.31
N CYS A 152 9.94 -10.71 5.05
CA CYS A 152 9.83 -9.51 4.23
C CYS A 152 8.39 -9.18 3.84
N ILE A 153 7.60 -10.20 3.50
CA ILE A 153 6.18 -10.04 3.20
C ILE A 153 5.45 -9.53 4.45
N GLN A 154 5.69 -10.12 5.61
CA GLN A 154 5.08 -9.70 6.87
C GLN A 154 5.41 -8.24 7.20
N ALA A 155 6.67 -7.83 7.10
CA ALA A 155 7.06 -6.45 7.36
C ALA A 155 6.41 -5.46 6.37
N GLU A 156 6.27 -5.83 5.10
CA GLU A 156 5.59 -5.01 4.10
C GLU A 156 4.07 -4.96 4.34
N LEU A 157 3.45 -6.05 4.78
CA LEU A 157 2.04 -6.08 5.19
C LEU A 157 1.77 -5.17 6.40
N GLU A 158 2.64 -5.18 7.41
CA GLU A 158 2.55 -4.27 8.56
C GLU A 158 2.66 -2.79 8.13
N ARG A 159 3.57 -2.50 7.20
CA ARG A 159 3.71 -1.15 6.61
C ARG A 159 2.45 -0.71 5.87
N ILE A 160 1.86 -1.61 5.10
CA ILE A 160 0.60 -1.38 4.35
C ILE A 160 -0.56 -1.16 5.31
N ASP A 161 -0.69 -1.95 6.38
CA ASP A 161 -1.74 -1.80 7.39
C ASP A 161 -1.64 -0.45 8.11
N PHE A 162 -0.42 -0.06 8.52
CA PHE A 162 -0.18 1.25 9.12
C PHE A 162 -0.61 2.40 8.19
N LEU A 163 -0.22 2.32 6.91
CA LEU A 163 -0.60 3.32 5.92
C LEU A 163 -2.11 3.30 5.64
N GLY A 164 -2.72 2.11 5.61
CA GLY A 164 -4.16 1.92 5.45
C GLY A 164 -4.97 2.56 6.58
N LYS A 165 -4.53 2.43 7.83
CA LYS A 165 -5.12 3.12 8.99
C LYS A 165 -5.07 4.64 8.83
N ARG A 166 -3.93 5.20 8.36
CA ARG A 166 -3.80 6.62 8.06
C ARG A 166 -4.72 7.07 6.92
N MET A 167 -4.85 6.27 5.86
CA MET A 167 -5.75 6.56 4.75
C MET A 167 -7.22 6.57 5.18
N ASN A 168 -7.62 5.67 6.08
CA ASN A 168 -8.97 5.66 6.64
C ASN A 168 -9.24 6.94 7.45
N LEU A 169 -8.27 7.40 8.23
CA LEU A 169 -8.36 8.68 8.94
C LEU A 169 -8.47 9.87 7.97
N LEU A 170 -7.64 9.91 6.92
CA LEU A 170 -7.70 10.93 5.86
C LEU A 170 -9.06 10.99 5.19
N SER A 171 -9.62 9.82 4.83
CA SER A 171 -10.95 9.73 4.22
C SER A 171 -12.02 10.32 5.14
N LYS A 172 -12.00 9.97 6.43
CA LYS A 172 -12.95 10.52 7.42
C LYS A 172 -12.83 12.04 7.56
N LEU A 173 -11.61 12.57 7.66
CA LEU A 173 -11.39 14.02 7.76
C LEU A 173 -11.90 14.77 6.52
N ASN A 174 -11.62 14.23 5.33
CA ASN A 174 -12.11 14.80 4.07
C ASN A 174 -13.64 14.79 3.99
N VAL A 175 -14.30 13.71 4.42
CA VAL A 175 -15.76 13.62 4.46
C VAL A 175 -16.36 14.64 5.44
N ILE A 176 -15.78 14.76 6.64
CA ILE A 176 -16.25 15.70 7.66
C ILE A 176 -16.11 17.14 7.15
N SER A 177 -14.93 17.51 6.64
CA SER A 177 -14.72 18.84 6.08
C SER A 177 -15.66 19.11 4.90
N SER A 178 -15.76 18.20 3.92
CA SER A 178 -16.68 18.38 2.79
C SER A 178 -18.13 18.56 3.23
N SER A 179 -18.57 17.85 4.28
CA SER A 179 -19.93 17.95 4.81
C SER A 179 -20.17 19.30 5.47
N ILE A 180 -19.25 19.76 6.33
CA ILE A 180 -19.37 21.05 7.02
C ILE A 180 -19.27 22.20 6.00
N GLY A 181 -18.26 22.18 5.14
CA GLY A 181 -18.08 23.18 4.08
C GLY A 181 -19.26 23.22 3.11
N GLY A 182 -19.81 22.06 2.74
CA GLY A 182 -21.00 21.96 1.89
C GLY A 182 -22.26 22.53 2.55
N LEU A 183 -22.48 22.26 3.84
CA LEU A 183 -23.58 22.85 4.60
C LEU A 183 -23.43 24.37 4.73
N ALA A 184 -22.20 24.86 4.97
CA ALA A 184 -21.91 26.29 5.03
C ALA A 184 -22.15 26.97 3.68
N PHE A 185 -21.75 26.33 2.57
CA PHE A 185 -22.03 26.79 1.22
C PHE A 185 -23.54 26.88 0.95
N LEU A 186 -24.31 25.84 1.26
CA LEU A 186 -25.77 25.85 1.09
C LEU A 186 -26.42 26.95 1.94
N SER A 187 -25.99 27.09 3.18
CA SER A 187 -26.47 28.13 4.10
C SER A 187 -26.17 29.54 3.57
N TYR A 188 -24.98 29.76 3.01
CA TYR A 188 -24.62 31.01 2.34
C TYR A 188 -25.62 31.36 1.23
N PHE A 189 -25.87 30.42 0.31
CA PHE A 189 -26.78 30.66 -0.81
C PHE A 189 -28.23 30.84 -0.38
N LEU A 190 -28.71 30.07 0.60
CA LEU A 190 -30.07 30.22 1.13
C LEU A 190 -30.28 31.60 1.75
N ILE A 191 -29.33 32.06 2.58
CA ILE A 191 -29.36 33.40 3.17
C ILE A 191 -29.34 34.45 2.05
N LYS A 192 -28.44 34.31 1.08
CA LYS A 192 -28.30 35.26 -0.02
C LYS A 192 -29.57 35.38 -0.88
N ILE A 193 -30.23 34.26 -1.17
CA ILE A 193 -31.50 34.24 -1.91
C ILE A 193 -32.62 34.86 -1.07
N SER A 194 -32.66 34.60 0.24
CA SER A 194 -33.72 35.13 1.12
C SER A 194 -33.65 36.65 1.34
N LEU A 195 -32.48 37.25 1.14
CA LEU A 195 -32.23 38.69 1.30
C LEU A 195 -32.37 39.50 0.00
N LEU A 196 -32.58 38.82 -1.14
CA LEU A 196 -32.65 39.40 -2.49
C LEU A 196 -34.10 39.46 -2.95
#